data_AF-A0A5C4TDB4-F1
#
_entry.id   AF-A0A5C4TDB4-F1
#
_cell.length_a   1.000
_cell.length_b   1.000
_cell.length_c   1.000
_cell.angle_alpha   90.00
_cell.angle_beta   90.00
_cell.angle_gamma   90.00
#
_symmetry.space_group_name_H-M   'P 1'
#
loop_
_entity.id
_entity.type
_entity.pdbx_description
1 polymer ?
#
loop_
_entity_poly.entity_id
_entity_poly.type
_entity_poly.pdbx_seq_one_letter_code
_entity_poly.pdbx_strand_id
1 'polypeptide(L)'
;MHAKLIQGGLEMKWLDLLREGASRAADKAQRTVEVTRTSAQIAGKRKQIRNVMRQIGASVYEAYKNGDFTASGPEVVRLSAQIEEMEREIGNLELELQRLNREKTCSCGKVVPYNARFCPDCGKRFETAPETINAALEVEGSLRCVKCDAELEADDRFCIRCGSDQSALSRQE
;
A
#
# COMPACT_ATOMS: atom_id res chain seq x y z
N MET A 1 61.58 7.37 19.30
CA MET A 1 60.61 6.25 19.40
C MET A 1 59.23 6.88 19.53
N HIS A 2 58.32 6.51 18.62
CA HIS A 2 57.08 7.22 18.29
C HIS A 2 56.07 7.24 19.45
N ALA A 3 55.65 8.44 19.86
CA ALA A 3 54.47 8.66 20.68
C ALA A 3 53.23 8.56 19.77
N LYS A 4 52.51 7.43 19.87
CA LYS A 4 51.30 7.17 19.08
C LYS A 4 50.09 7.74 19.83
N LEU A 5 49.64 8.91 19.38
CA LEU A 5 48.32 9.48 19.69
C LEU A 5 47.24 8.51 19.19
N ILE A 6 46.46 7.94 20.12
CA ILE A 6 45.16 7.34 19.83
C ILE A 6 44.15 8.02 20.76
N GLN A 7 43.65 9.17 20.33
CA GLN A 7 42.44 9.80 20.84
C GLN A 7 41.54 10.09 19.64
N GLY A 8 40.27 9.67 19.67
CA GLY A 8 39.28 10.12 18.67
C GLY A 8 38.20 9.13 18.20
N GLY A 9 38.03 7.94 18.80
CA GLY A 9 37.07 6.94 18.30
C GLY A 9 35.74 6.83 19.04
N LEU A 10 35.66 7.24 20.32
CA LEU A 10 34.49 6.96 21.16
C LEU A 10 33.50 8.13 21.28
N GLU A 11 33.96 9.38 21.14
CA GLU A 11 33.16 10.59 21.40
C GLU A 11 32.18 10.92 20.27
N MET A 12 32.52 10.55 19.03
CA MET A 12 31.64 10.72 17.86
C MET A 12 30.41 9.81 17.88
N LYS A 13 30.57 8.57 18.36
CA LYS A 13 29.52 7.53 18.32
C LYS A 13 28.34 7.81 19.25
N TRP A 14 28.58 8.48 20.38
CA TRP A 14 27.51 8.87 21.34
C TRP A 14 26.69 10.07 20.83
N LEU A 15 27.34 11.04 20.19
CA LEU A 15 26.66 12.18 19.57
C LEU A 15 25.84 11.74 18.36
N ASP A 16 26.36 10.83 17.54
CA ASP A 16 25.62 10.25 16.42
C ASP A 16 24.39 9.47 16.91
N LEU A 17 24.50 8.69 18.00
CA LEU A 17 23.37 7.98 18.59
C LEU A 17 22.27 8.93 19.12
N LEU A 18 22.67 10.05 19.75
CA LEU A 18 21.76 11.10 20.20
C LEU A 18 21.08 11.81 19.03
N ARG A 19 21.85 12.11 17.98
CA ARG A 19 21.33 12.74 16.75
C ARG A 19 20.37 11.81 16.02
N GLU A 20 20.69 10.52 15.92
CA GLU A 20 19.80 9.50 15.38
C GLU A 20 18.52 9.37 16.22
N GLY A 21 18.63 9.39 17.55
CA GLY A 21 17.48 9.36 18.45
C GLY A 21 16.55 10.56 18.26
N ALA A 22 17.13 11.77 18.19
CA ALA A 22 16.40 13.01 17.92
C ALA A 22 15.73 13.00 16.53
N SER A 23 16.45 12.54 15.49
CA SER A 23 15.91 12.40 14.13
C SER A 23 14.74 11.43 14.09
N ARG A 24 14.86 10.26 14.73
CA ARG A 24 13.78 9.25 14.77
C ARG A 24 12.54 9.77 15.52
N ALA A 25 12.73 10.55 16.59
CA ALA A 25 11.63 11.17 17.31
C ALA A 25 10.92 12.24 16.46
N ALA A 26 11.68 13.08 15.76
CA ALA A 26 11.14 14.07 14.83
C ALA A 26 10.36 13.41 13.68
N ASP A 27 10.92 12.36 13.06
CA ASP A 27 10.26 11.61 11.99
C ASP A 27 8.94 10.98 12.45
N LYS A 28 8.89 10.43 13.67
CA LYS A 28 7.67 9.84 14.21
C LYS A 28 6.61 10.89 14.49
N ALA A 29 7.00 12.04 15.06
CA ALA A 29 6.09 13.15 15.31
C ALA A 29 5.52 13.73 14.01
N GLN A 30 6.38 13.93 13.00
CA GLN A 30 5.99 14.42 11.67
C GLN A 30 4.94 13.49 11.02
N ARG A 31 5.17 12.17 11.08
CA ARG A 31 4.21 11.18 10.56
C ARG A 31 2.87 11.26 11.27
N THR A 32 2.85 11.40 12.60
CA THR A 32 1.59 11.53 13.36
C THR A 32 0.80 12.78 12.95
N VAL A 33 1.49 13.90 12.71
CA VAL A 33 0.84 15.13 12.22
C VAL A 33 0.27 14.92 10.82
N GLU A 34 1.02 14.29 9.91
CA GLU A 34 0.55 13.99 8.55
C GLU A 34 -0.65 13.05 8.55
N VAL A 35 -0.61 11.97 9.35
CA VAL A 35 -1.74 11.03 9.55
C VAL A 35 -2.99 11.78 10.03
N THR A 36 -2.84 12.64 11.02
CA THR A 36 -3.95 13.41 11.60
C THR A 36 -4.52 14.40 10.58
N ARG A 37 -3.66 15.10 9.84
CA ARG A 37 -4.04 16.04 8.80
C ARG A 37 -4.80 15.34 7.66
N THR A 38 -4.26 14.27 7.13
CA THR A 38 -4.89 13.46 6.06
C THR A 38 -6.23 12.91 6.52
N SER A 39 -6.31 12.39 7.76
CA SER A 39 -7.57 11.91 8.35
C SER A 39 -8.62 13.02 8.47
N ALA A 40 -8.22 14.22 8.87
CA ALA A 40 -9.10 15.38 8.94
C ALA A 40 -9.61 15.81 7.54
N GLN A 41 -8.76 15.75 6.51
CA GLN A 41 -9.17 16.02 5.13
C GLN A 41 -10.23 15.04 4.64
N ILE A 42 -10.06 13.74 4.91
CA ILE A 42 -11.06 12.70 4.59
C ILE A 42 -12.38 13.00 5.29
N ALA A 43 -12.35 13.28 6.60
CA ALA A 43 -13.55 13.61 7.37
C ALA A 43 -14.26 14.86 6.82
N GLY A 44 -13.50 15.88 6.42
CA GLY A 44 -13.99 17.09 5.77
C GLY A 44 -14.71 16.80 4.45
N LYS A 45 -14.07 16.06 3.53
CA LYS A 45 -14.67 15.68 2.24
C LYS A 45 -15.92 14.82 2.41
N ARG A 46 -15.91 13.84 3.33
CA ARG A 46 -17.11 13.05 3.67
C ARG A 46 -18.25 13.94 4.17
N LYS A 47 -17.96 15.01 4.93
CA LYS A 47 -18.97 15.99 5.34
C LYS A 47 -19.49 16.80 4.15
N GLN A 48 -18.62 17.18 3.22
CA GLN A 48 -19.02 17.88 1.99
C GLN A 48 -19.93 17.01 1.11
N ILE A 49 -19.60 15.73 0.90
CA ILE A 49 -20.46 14.76 0.21
C ILE A 49 -21.86 14.72 0.83
N ARG A 50 -21.96 14.62 2.17
CA ARG A 50 -23.27 14.65 2.86
C ARG A 50 -24.04 15.95 2.60
N ASN A 51 -23.37 17.08 2.45
CA ASN A 51 -24.04 18.34 2.13
C ASN A 51 -24.52 18.36 0.67
N VAL A 52 -23.72 17.87 -0.27
CA VAL A 52 -24.10 17.76 -1.68
C VAL A 52 -25.27 16.80 -1.86
N MET A 53 -25.28 15.66 -1.15
CA MET A 53 -26.43 14.74 -1.15
C MET A 53 -27.73 15.41 -0.66
N ARG A 54 -27.65 16.32 0.32
CA ARG A 54 -28.82 17.11 0.74
C ARG A 54 -29.28 18.07 -0.35
N GLN A 55 -28.37 18.68 -1.09
CA GLN A 55 -28.70 19.56 -2.22
C GLN A 55 -29.38 18.78 -3.36
N ILE A 56 -28.89 17.59 -3.67
CA ILE A 56 -29.54 16.65 -4.60
C ILE A 56 -30.98 16.37 -4.14
N GLY A 57 -31.15 15.97 -2.87
CA GLY A 57 -32.47 15.69 -2.31
C GLY A 57 -33.41 16.90 -2.37
N ALA A 58 -32.90 18.11 -2.10
CA ALA A 58 -33.68 19.34 -2.20
C ALA A 58 -34.12 19.63 -3.64
N SER A 59 -33.23 19.47 -4.62
CA SER A 59 -33.53 19.66 -6.05
C SER A 59 -34.63 18.70 -6.52
N VAL A 60 -34.51 17.42 -6.17
CA VAL A 60 -35.51 16.39 -6.51
C VAL A 60 -36.86 16.65 -5.82
N TYR A 61 -36.85 17.07 -4.55
CA TYR A 61 -38.07 17.39 -3.83
C TYR A 61 -38.79 18.61 -4.40
N GLU A 62 -38.04 19.64 -4.82
CA GLU A 62 -38.63 20.81 -5.48
C GLU A 62 -39.31 20.42 -6.80
N ALA A 63 -38.64 19.60 -7.60
CA ALA A 63 -39.18 19.05 -8.82
C ALA A 63 -40.45 18.21 -8.59
N TYR A 64 -40.49 17.42 -7.51
CA TYR A 64 -41.70 16.71 -7.08
C TYR A 64 -42.86 17.66 -6.76
N LYS A 65 -42.62 18.71 -5.98
CA LYS A 65 -43.67 19.70 -5.64
C LYS A 65 -44.24 20.39 -6.88
N ASN A 66 -43.39 20.61 -7.89
CA ASN A 66 -43.77 21.26 -9.14
C ASN A 66 -44.35 20.28 -10.17
N GLY A 67 -44.40 18.97 -9.86
CA GLY A 67 -44.89 17.94 -10.77
C GLY A 67 -44.02 17.69 -12.00
N ASP A 68 -42.80 18.23 -12.02
CA ASP A 68 -41.87 18.12 -13.14
C ASP A 68 -40.49 17.67 -12.65
N PHE A 69 -40.26 16.36 -12.69
CA PHE A 69 -38.98 15.76 -12.34
C PHE A 69 -37.86 16.06 -13.34
N THR A 70 -38.19 16.40 -14.59
CA THR A 70 -37.18 16.64 -15.64
C THR A 70 -36.35 17.89 -15.35
N ALA A 71 -36.94 18.87 -14.65
CA ALA A 71 -36.26 20.09 -14.22
C ALA A 71 -35.09 19.85 -13.24
N SER A 72 -35.11 18.76 -12.46
CA SER A 72 -34.02 18.45 -11.51
C SER A 72 -32.80 17.77 -12.16
N GLY A 73 -32.98 17.12 -13.32
CA GLY A 73 -31.98 16.25 -13.94
C GLY A 73 -30.60 16.88 -14.10
N PRO A 74 -30.47 18.06 -14.74
CA PRO A 74 -29.18 18.72 -14.95
C PRO A 74 -28.42 19.02 -13.65
N GLU A 75 -29.14 19.49 -12.62
CA GLU A 75 -28.53 19.82 -11.33
C GLU A 75 -28.11 18.57 -10.57
N VAL A 76 -28.93 17.52 -10.61
CA VAL A 76 -28.58 16.21 -10.02
C VAL A 76 -27.33 15.64 -10.67
N VAL A 77 -27.21 15.67 -12.01
CA VAL A 77 -26.02 15.19 -12.73
C VAL A 77 -24.78 15.98 -12.30
N ARG A 78 -24.88 17.31 -12.25
CA ARG A 78 -23.77 18.19 -11.87
C ARG A 78 -23.29 17.92 -10.43
N LEU A 79 -24.23 17.80 -9.49
CA LEU A 79 -23.92 17.53 -8.08
C LEU A 79 -23.37 16.12 -7.87
N SER A 80 -23.88 15.12 -8.60
CA SER A 80 -23.35 13.75 -8.57
C SER A 80 -21.90 13.68 -9.06
N ALA A 81 -21.57 14.37 -10.16
CA ALA A 81 -20.19 14.46 -10.64
C ALA A 81 -19.25 15.09 -9.59
N GLN A 82 -19.74 16.05 -8.79
CA GLN A 82 -18.98 16.62 -7.68
C GLN A 82 -18.75 15.61 -6.56
N ILE A 83 -19.72 14.73 -6.26
CA ILE A 83 -19.55 13.63 -5.31
C ILE A 83 -18.49 12.65 -5.80
N GLU A 84 -18.57 12.21 -7.06
CA GLU A 84 -17.62 11.27 -7.66
C GLU A 84 -16.17 11.77 -7.61
N GLU A 85 -15.94 13.07 -7.85
CA GLU A 85 -14.62 13.67 -7.67
C GLU A 85 -14.16 13.58 -6.20
N MET A 86 -15.01 13.98 -5.25
CA MET A 86 -14.67 13.92 -3.83
C MET A 86 -14.41 12.48 -3.35
N GLU A 87 -15.13 11.49 -3.88
CA GLU A 87 -14.90 10.07 -3.60
C GLU A 87 -13.55 9.59 -4.15
N ARG A 88 -13.18 10.00 -5.37
CA ARG A 88 -11.83 9.73 -5.92
C ARG A 88 -10.74 10.35 -5.05
N GLU A 89 -10.91 11.61 -4.62
CA GLU A 89 -9.95 12.27 -3.74
C GLU A 89 -9.85 11.58 -2.37
N ILE A 90 -10.97 11.12 -1.80
CA ILE A 90 -10.97 10.32 -0.57
C ILE A 90 -10.17 9.03 -0.77
N GLY A 91 -10.38 8.30 -1.88
CA GLY A 91 -9.61 7.10 -2.18
C GLY A 91 -8.10 7.36 -2.23
N ASN A 92 -7.68 8.46 -2.87
CA ASN A 92 -6.27 8.86 -2.90
C ASN A 92 -5.71 9.19 -1.50
N LEU A 93 -6.49 9.90 -0.67
CA LEU A 93 -6.10 10.20 0.72
C LEU A 93 -6.03 8.94 1.60
N GLU A 94 -6.91 7.96 1.38
CA GLU A 94 -6.91 6.69 2.09
C GLU A 94 -5.68 5.83 1.74
N LEU A 95 -5.27 5.82 0.46
CA LEU A 95 -4.01 5.21 0.04
C LEU A 95 -2.80 5.88 0.69
N GLU A 96 -2.80 7.21 0.75
CA GLU A 96 -1.74 7.97 1.44
C GLU A 96 -1.70 7.66 2.95
N LEU A 97 -2.86 7.52 3.59
CA LEU A 97 -2.96 7.14 4.99
C LEU A 97 -2.38 5.74 5.25
N GLN A 98 -2.65 4.77 4.36
CA GLN A 98 -2.05 3.44 4.42
C GLN A 98 -0.52 3.50 4.30
N ARG A 99 -0.01 4.34 3.39
CA ARG A 99 1.43 4.56 3.21
C ARG A 99 2.08 5.17 4.45
N LEU A 100 1.45 6.19 5.04
CA LEU A 100 1.93 6.87 6.26
C LEU A 100 1.93 5.94 7.48
N ASN A 101 0.89 5.11 7.63
CA ASN A 101 0.78 4.14 8.71
C ASN A 101 1.64 2.88 8.51
N ARG A 102 2.24 2.68 7.32
CA ARG A 102 2.90 1.43 6.93
C ARG A 102 1.98 0.24 7.10
N GLU A 103 0.75 0.37 6.60
CA GLU A 103 -0.28 -0.64 6.65
C GLU A 103 -0.70 -1.02 5.22
N LYS A 104 -1.23 -2.23 5.05
CA LYS A 104 -1.85 -2.70 3.80
C LYS A 104 -3.17 -3.39 4.13
N THR A 105 -4.09 -3.37 3.17
CA THR A 105 -5.40 -4.02 3.32
C THR A 105 -5.40 -5.37 2.62
N CYS A 106 -5.76 -6.43 3.35
CA CYS A 106 -5.92 -7.76 2.79
C CYS A 106 -7.18 -7.81 1.90
N SER A 107 -7.23 -8.76 0.94
CA SER A 107 -8.43 -8.99 0.14
C SER A 107 -9.65 -9.43 0.97
N CYS A 108 -9.47 -9.84 2.23
CA CYS A 108 -10.57 -10.09 3.16
C CYS A 108 -11.07 -8.83 3.90
N GLY A 109 -10.44 -7.67 3.69
CA GLY A 109 -10.79 -6.40 4.34
C GLY A 109 -9.99 -6.07 5.61
N LYS A 110 -9.18 -7.00 6.15
CA LYS A 110 -8.36 -6.73 7.35
C LYS A 110 -7.16 -5.83 7.02
N VAL A 111 -6.99 -4.75 7.77
CA VAL A 111 -5.80 -3.89 7.74
C VAL A 111 -4.68 -4.56 8.56
N VAL A 112 -3.49 -4.67 7.97
CA VAL A 112 -2.32 -5.32 8.58
C VAL A 112 -1.06 -4.47 8.35
N PRO A 113 -0.01 -4.63 9.17
CA PRO A 113 1.29 -4.02 8.89
C PRO A 113 1.79 -4.37 7.49
N TYR A 114 2.45 -3.42 6.83
CA TYR A 114 2.92 -3.55 5.45
C TYR A 114 3.89 -4.73 5.28
N ASN A 115 4.71 -5.01 6.31
CA ASN A 115 5.66 -6.12 6.37
C ASN A 115 5.02 -7.47 6.75
N ALA A 116 3.70 -7.54 7.00
CA ALA A 116 3.03 -8.80 7.29
C ALA A 116 3.14 -9.76 6.09
N ARG A 117 3.58 -11.00 6.34
CA ARG A 117 3.71 -12.06 5.31
C ARG A 117 2.41 -12.84 5.11
N PHE A 118 1.55 -12.87 6.12
CA PHE A 118 0.25 -13.55 6.11
C PHE A 118 -0.79 -12.67 6.80
N CYS A 119 -2.06 -12.79 6.42
CA CYS A 119 -3.17 -12.16 7.13
C CYS A 119 -3.47 -12.93 8.42
N PRO A 120 -3.51 -12.27 9.59
CA PRO A 120 -3.83 -12.94 10.85
C PRO A 120 -5.30 -13.38 10.94
N ASP A 121 -6.19 -12.82 10.12
CA ASP A 121 -7.61 -13.14 10.16
C ASP A 121 -8.00 -14.24 9.17
N CYS A 122 -7.54 -14.17 7.91
CA CYS A 122 -7.94 -15.11 6.87
C CYS A 122 -6.85 -16.10 6.45
N GLY A 123 -5.64 -15.99 7.00
CA GLY A 123 -4.50 -16.88 6.69
C GLY A 123 -3.89 -16.69 5.30
N LYS A 124 -4.45 -15.83 4.44
CA LYS A 124 -3.94 -15.57 3.09
C LYS A 124 -2.50 -15.05 3.15
N ARG A 125 -1.59 -15.69 2.39
CA ARG A 125 -0.23 -15.22 2.19
C ARG A 125 -0.23 -14.00 1.28
N PHE A 126 0.53 -12.97 1.64
CA PHE A 126 0.75 -11.82 0.78
C PHE A 126 1.91 -12.13 -0.16
N GLU A 127 1.71 -11.96 -1.46
CA GLU A 127 2.73 -12.19 -2.50
C GLU A 127 3.85 -11.14 -2.44
N THR A 128 3.55 -9.94 -1.93
CA THR A 128 4.51 -8.86 -1.75
C THR A 128 5.05 -8.86 -0.31
N ALA A 129 6.16 -9.57 -0.12
CA ALA A 129 7.13 -9.14 0.87
C ALA A 129 7.79 -7.87 0.32
N PRO A 130 7.77 -6.73 1.03
CA PRO A 130 8.60 -5.62 0.62
C PRO A 130 10.05 -6.05 0.74
N GLU A 131 10.71 -6.12 -0.41
CA GLU A 131 12.15 -6.12 -0.54
C GLU A 131 12.69 -5.06 0.42
N THR A 132 13.39 -5.51 1.46
CA THR A 132 14.28 -4.64 2.21
C THR A 132 15.25 -4.05 1.19
N ILE A 133 15.27 -2.71 1.12
CA ILE A 133 15.99 -1.88 0.15
C ILE A 133 17.52 -1.95 0.35
N ASN A 134 18.10 -3.13 0.56
CA ASN A 134 19.54 -3.36 0.69
C ASN A 134 19.86 -4.84 0.44
N ALA A 135 19.87 -5.26 -0.83
CA ALA A 135 20.72 -6.34 -1.33
C ALA A 135 20.54 -6.44 -2.84
N ALA A 136 21.33 -5.68 -3.59
CA ALA A 136 21.73 -6.15 -4.90
C ALA A 136 22.51 -7.46 -4.70
N LEU A 137 22.02 -8.59 -5.23
CA LEU A 137 22.80 -9.75 -5.72
C LEU A 137 21.85 -10.90 -6.12
N GLU A 138 21.96 -11.27 -7.40
CA GLU A 138 21.76 -12.59 -8.02
C GLU A 138 20.35 -13.20 -8.02
N VAL A 139 19.66 -13.03 -9.15
CA VAL A 139 18.54 -13.89 -9.57
C VAL A 139 19.14 -15.19 -10.10
N GLU A 140 19.32 -16.20 -9.24
CA GLU A 140 19.46 -17.58 -9.69
C GLU A 140 18.07 -18.10 -10.13
N GLY A 141 17.93 -18.39 -11.42
CA GLY A 141 16.67 -18.82 -12.02
C GLY A 141 16.26 -20.24 -11.58
N SER A 142 15.15 -20.36 -10.86
CA SER A 142 14.54 -21.65 -10.54
C SER A 142 13.79 -22.22 -11.77
N LEU A 143 14.10 -23.45 -12.19
CA LEU A 143 13.36 -24.18 -13.22
C LEU A 143 11.99 -24.66 -12.67
N ARG A 144 10.93 -24.57 -13.49
CA ARG A 144 9.56 -24.99 -13.12
C ARG A 144 8.95 -25.91 -14.17
N CYS A 145 8.14 -26.86 -13.71
CA CYS A 145 7.48 -27.83 -14.56
C CYS A 145 6.41 -27.20 -15.46
N VAL A 146 6.48 -27.46 -16.77
CA VAL A 146 5.53 -26.91 -17.78
C VAL A 146 4.08 -27.33 -17.57
N LYS A 147 3.83 -28.39 -16.79
CA LYS A 147 2.50 -28.97 -16.60
C LYS A 147 1.88 -28.66 -15.24
N CYS A 148 2.67 -28.62 -14.17
CA CYS A 148 2.15 -28.52 -12.80
C CYS A 148 2.84 -27.48 -11.93
N ASP A 149 3.75 -26.70 -12.52
CA ASP A 149 4.48 -25.59 -11.88
C ASP A 149 5.30 -25.96 -10.62
N ALA A 150 5.54 -27.27 -10.42
CA ALA A 150 6.47 -27.75 -9.41
C ALA A 150 7.90 -27.31 -9.75
N GLU A 151 8.68 -26.97 -8.73
CA GLU A 151 10.10 -26.65 -8.87
C GLU A 151 10.88 -27.89 -9.30
N LEU A 152 11.84 -27.69 -10.20
CA LEU A 152 12.68 -28.72 -10.79
C LEU A 152 14.16 -28.42 -10.53
N GLU A 153 14.96 -29.47 -10.42
CA GLU A 153 16.41 -29.36 -10.47
C GLU A 153 16.91 -29.30 -11.93
N ALA A 154 18.13 -28.81 -12.15
CA ALA A 154 18.68 -28.56 -13.49
C ALA A 154 18.71 -29.80 -14.40
N ASP A 155 18.77 -31.00 -13.81
CA ASP A 155 18.90 -32.27 -14.52
C ASP A 155 17.61 -33.12 -14.51
N ASP A 156 16.48 -32.57 -14.03
CA ASP A 156 15.22 -33.31 -13.94
C ASP A 156 14.65 -33.60 -15.34
N ARG A 157 14.83 -34.84 -15.80
CA ARG A 157 14.20 -35.33 -17.03
C ARG A 157 12.68 -35.50 -16.89
N PHE A 158 12.18 -35.82 -15.70
CA PHE A 158 10.76 -35.99 -15.43
C PHE A 158 10.36 -35.26 -14.15
N CYS A 159 9.19 -34.64 -14.14
CA CYS A 159 8.70 -33.97 -12.94
C CYS A 159 8.33 -35.00 -11.85
N ILE A 160 8.96 -34.90 -10.67
CA ILE A 160 8.69 -35.77 -9.51
C ILE A 160 7.23 -35.72 -9.01
N ARG A 161 6.52 -34.63 -9.32
CA ARG A 161 5.15 -34.40 -8.84
C ARG A 161 4.07 -34.92 -9.78
N CYS A 162 4.28 -34.82 -11.09
CA CYS A 162 3.24 -35.16 -12.08
C CYS A 162 3.69 -36.12 -13.18
N GLY A 163 4.96 -36.53 -13.18
CA GLY A 163 5.53 -37.51 -14.10
C GLY A 163 5.69 -37.03 -15.55
N SER A 164 5.50 -35.74 -15.85
CA SER A 164 5.68 -35.24 -17.22
C SER A 164 7.16 -35.14 -17.60
N ASP A 165 7.48 -35.51 -18.84
CA ASP A 165 8.82 -35.37 -19.43
C ASP A 165 9.17 -33.89 -19.62
N GLN A 166 10.34 -33.47 -19.14
CA GLN A 166 10.85 -32.10 -19.16
C GLN A 166 12.15 -31.96 -19.98
N SER A 167 12.56 -33.01 -20.71
CA SER A 167 13.82 -33.06 -21.48
C SER A 167 13.96 -32.00 -22.59
N ALA A 168 12.91 -31.24 -22.89
CA ALA A 168 12.95 -30.08 -23.79
C ALA A 168 13.46 -28.78 -23.13
N LEU A 169 13.54 -28.72 -21.79
CA LEU A 169 13.99 -27.53 -21.04
C LEU A 169 15.51 -27.52 -20.76
N SER A 170 16.19 -28.67 -20.86
CA SER A 170 17.59 -28.84 -20.45
C SER A 170 18.61 -28.75 -21.60
N ARG A 171 18.26 -28.13 -22.73
CA ARG A 171 19.16 -27.98 -23.91
C ARG A 171 19.07 -26.60 -24.54
N GLN A 172 19.66 -25.61 -23.87
CA GLN A 172 20.23 -24.43 -24.53
C GLN A 172 21.56 -24.16 -23.84
N GLU A 173 22.65 -24.73 -24.39
CA GLU A 173 23.97 -24.10 -24.30
C GLU A 173 24.05 -22.99 -25.34
#